data_AF-A0A5M6IY71-F1
#
_entry.id   AF-A0A5M6IY71-F1
#
_cell.length_a   1.000
_cell.length_b   1.000
_cell.length_c   1.000
_cell.angle_alpha   90.00
_cell.angle_beta   90.00
_cell.angle_gamma   90.00
#
_symmetry.space_group_name_H-M   'P 1'
#
loop_
_entity.id
_entity.type
_entity.pdbx_description
1 polymer ?
#
loop_
_entity_poly.entity_id
_entity_poly.type
_entity_poly.pdbx_seq_one_letter_code
_entity_poly.pdbx_strand_id
1 'polypeptide(L)' 'MCADPFLRSGHGEVLQRVTELYKELIEHDGYGEITLLVRILKRGQKEVIVRCGKEFRYVVSCAP' A
#
# COMPACT_ATOMS: atom_id res chain seq x y z
N MET A 1 -2.86 -11.70 -23.19
CA MET A 1 -2.99 -11.28 -21.79
C MET A 1 -2.01 -10.16 -21.55
N CYS A 2 -2.37 -8.93 -21.93
CA CYS A 2 -1.52 -7.76 -21.74
C CYS A 2 -1.79 -7.25 -20.31
N ALA A 3 -0.77 -7.19 -19.47
CA ALA A 3 -0.87 -6.50 -18.19
C ALA A 3 -0.75 -5.00 -18.46
N ASP A 4 -1.84 -4.26 -18.24
CA ASP A 4 -1.93 -2.81 -18.43
C ASP A 4 -0.91 -2.07 -17.51
N PRO A 5 0.06 -1.33 -18.07
CA PRO A 5 1.13 -0.66 -17.31
C PRO A 5 0.68 0.61 -16.55
N PHE A 6 -0.63 0.82 -16.34
CA PHE A 6 -1.20 2.05 -15.77
C PHE A 6 -2.48 1.82 -14.94
N LEU A 7 -2.49 0.85 -14.01
CA LEU A 7 -3.59 0.64 -13.06
C LEU A 7 -3.77 1.89 -12.15
N ARG A 8 -4.60 2.82 -12.60
CA ARG A 8 -4.84 4.17 -12.02
C ARG A 8 -5.80 4.17 -10.83
N SER A 9 -5.82 3.13 -10.00
CA SER A 9 -6.64 3.11 -8.77
C SER A 9 -5.94 2.41 -7.61
N GLY A 10 -4.68 2.79 -7.36
CA GLY A 10 -3.83 2.19 -6.33
C GLY A 10 -4.34 2.31 -4.89
N HIS A 11 -5.38 3.10 -4.60
CA HIS A 11 -5.93 3.18 -3.24
C HIS A 11 -6.54 1.85 -2.78
N GLY A 12 -7.32 1.19 -3.63
CA GLY A 12 -7.93 -0.10 -3.30
C GLY A 12 -6.90 -1.20 -3.08
N GLU A 13 -5.85 -1.22 -3.90
CA GLU A 13 -4.74 -2.17 -3.77
C GLU A 13 -3.94 -1.95 -2.48
N VAL A 14 -3.70 -0.69 -2.09
CA VAL A 14 -3.08 -0.36 -0.81
C VAL A 14 -3.92 -0.88 0.34
N LEU A 15 -5.23 -0.61 0.35
CA LEU A 15 -6.13 -1.07 1.42
C LEU A 15 -6.21 -2.59 1.51
N GLN A 16 -6.29 -3.28 0.36
CA GLN A 16 -6.27 -4.73 0.30
C GLN A 16 -4.97 -5.26 0.91
N ARG A 17 -3.81 -4.75 0.48
CA ARG A 17 -2.51 -5.19 1.01
C ARG A 17 -2.38 -4.95 2.51
N VAL A 18 -2.80 -3.79 3.00
CA VAL A 18 -2.78 -3.48 4.45
C VAL A 18 -3.66 -4.44 5.22
N THR A 19 -4.85 -4.77 4.69
CA THR A 19 -5.78 -5.72 5.32
C THR A 19 -5.18 -7.13 5.39
N GLU A 20 -4.52 -7.58 4.33
CA GLU A 20 -3.83 -8.87 4.30
C GLU A 20 -2.71 -8.94 5.33
N LEU A 21 -1.80 -7.96 5.33
CA LEU A 21 -0.68 -7.90 6.27
C LEU A 21 -1.18 -7.82 7.73
N TYR A 22 -2.25 -7.08 7.98
CA TYR A 22 -2.85 -7.00 9.31
C TYR A 22 -3.38 -8.36 9.79
N LYS A 23 -4.08 -9.10 8.92
CA LYS A 23 -4.55 -10.45 9.25
C LYS A 23 -3.39 -11.38 9.56
N GLU A 24 -2.36 -11.37 8.73
CA GLU A 24 -1.14 -12.16 8.95
C GLU A 24 -0.54 -11.85 10.32
N LEU A 25 -0.41 -10.57 10.69
CA LEU A 25 0.11 -10.17 12.01
C LEU A 25 -0.73 -10.70 13.19
N ILE A 26 -2.06 -10.72 13.06
CA ILE A 26 -2.95 -11.21 14.10
C ILE A 26 -2.87 -12.73 14.24
N GLU A 27 -2.64 -13.45 13.13
CA GLU A 27 -2.47 -14.91 13.12
C GLU A 27 -1.05 -15.33 13.56
N HIS A 28 -0.09 -14.41 13.56
CA HIS A 28 1.28 -14.66 14.01
C HIS A 28 1.41 -14.69 15.53
N ASP A 29 2.04 -15.74 16.06
CA ASP A 29 2.45 -15.81 17.46
C ASP A 29 3.80 -15.08 17.64
N GLY A 30 3.75 -13.89 18.25
CA GLY A 30 4.93 -13.06 18.50
C GLY A 30 4.69 -11.57 18.32
N TYR A 31 5.77 -10.81 18.06
CA TYR A 31 5.70 -9.37 17.78
C TYR A 31 5.84 -9.12 16.27
N GLY A 32 4.90 -8.35 15.72
CA GLY A 32 4.95 -7.87 14.35
C GLY A 32 4.73 -6.36 14.28
N GLU A 33 5.27 -5.72 13.25
CA GLU A 33 5.09 -4.30 12.97
C GLU A 33 4.61 -4.09 11.53
N ILE A 34 3.56 -3.29 11.37
CA ILE A 34 3.19 -2.70 10.08
C ILE A 34 3.42 -1.19 10.17
N THR A 35 4.23 -0.65 9.25
CA THR A 35 4.45 0.78 9.10
C THR A 35 3.85 1.28 7.79
N LEU A 36 3.00 2.31 7.87
CA LEU A 36 2.40 3.02 6.74
C LEU A 36 2.97 4.44 6.66
N LEU A 37 3.67 4.74 5.56
CA LEU A 37 4.17 6.09 5.28
C LEU A 37 3.43 6.64 4.07
N VAL A 38 2.91 7.86 4.20
CA VAL A 38 2.26 8.58 3.10
C VAL A 38 3.04 9.86 2.82
N ARG A 39 3.56 9.98 1.59
CA ARG A 39 4.25 11.18 1.12
C ARG A 39 3.39 11.89 0.09
N ILE A 40 3.15 13.17 0.30
CA ILE A 40 2.43 14.00 -0.67
C ILE A 40 3.39 14.30 -1.82
N LEU A 41 2.99 13.93 -3.03
CA LEU A 41 3.71 14.23 -4.26
C LEU A 41 3.10 15.45 -4.97
N LYS A 42 3.75 15.88 -6.04
CA LYS A 42 3.23 16.95 -6.91
C LYS A 42 1.99 16.46 -7.69
N ARG A 43 1.14 17.40 -8.13
CA ARG A 43 -0.03 17.17 -9.00
C ARG A 43 -1.10 16.25 -8.38
N GLY A 44 -1.34 16.35 -7.07
CA GLY A 44 -2.40 15.59 -6.40
C GLY A 44 -2.12 14.09 -6.26
N GLN A 45 -0.88 13.65 -6.46
CA GLN A 45 -0.49 12.26 -6.22
C GLN A 45 0.06 12.09 -4.80
N LYS A 46 -0.02 10.88 -4.27
CA LYS A 46 0.56 10.48 -2.99
C LYS A 46 1.35 9.20 -3.20
N GLU A 47 2.56 9.13 -2.66
CA GLU A 47 3.29 7.88 -2.53
C GLU A 47 2.88 7.24 -1.20
N VAL A 48 2.48 5.96 -1.24
CA VAL A 48 2.20 5.17 -0.05
C VAL A 48 3.22 4.05 0.03
N ILE A 49 3.91 3.95 1.16
CA ILE A 49 4.90 2.93 1.44
C ILE A 49 4.35 2.09 2.60
N VAL A 50 4.20 0.78 2.37
CA VAL A 50 3.76 -0.18 3.37
C VAL A 50 4.93 -1.09 3.72
N ARG A 51 5.29 -1.18 5.00
CA ARG A 51 6.40 -2.01 5.49
C ARG A 51 5.89 -3.03 6.50
N CYS A 52 6.22 -4.30 6.28
CA CYS A 52 5.94 -5.41 7.19
C CYS A 52 6.93 -6.54 6.89
N GLY A 53 8.18 -6.38 7.34
CA GLY A 53 9.32 -7.23 6.93
C GLY A 53 9.79 -7.03 5.48
N LYS A 54 8.87 -6.76 4.56
CA LYS A 54 9.10 -6.33 3.17
C LYS A 54 8.50 -4.94 2.93
N GLU A 55 9.10 -4.18 2.02
CA GLU A 55 8.60 -2.86 1.62
C GLU A 55 7.81 -2.94 0.30
N PHE A 56 6.61 -2.38 0.30
CA PHE A 56 5.75 -2.20 -0.87
C PHE A 56 5.55 -0.70 -1.11
N ARG A 57 5.62 -0.26 -2.37
CA ARG A 57 5.45 1.15 -2.74
C ARG A 57 4.36 1.30 -3.77
N TYR A 58 3.50 2.29 -3.56
CA TYR A 58 2.35 2.59 -4.40
C TYR A 58 2.31 4.08 -4.70
N VAL A 59 1.90 4.44 -5.92
CA VAL A 59 1.57 5.83 -6.26
C VAL A 59 0.06 5.91 -6.45
N VAL A 60 -0.59 6.68 -5.58
CA VAL A 60 -2.05 6.84 -5.56
C VAL A 60 -2.38 8.24 -6.08
N SER A 61 -3.25 8.31 -7.09
CA SER A 61 -3.80 9.59 -7.54
C SER A 61 -4.96 9.99 -6.63
N CYS A 62 -4.86 11.17 -6.03
CA CYS A 62 -5.96 11.80 -5.31
C CYS A 62 -6.61 12.78 -6.29
N ALA A 63 -7.60 12.31 -7.04
CA ALA A 63 -8.55 13.25 -7.64
C ALA A 63 -9.35 13.89 -6.49
N PRO A 64 -9.63 15.20 -6.54
CA PRO A 64 -10.61 15.79 -5.64
C PRO A 64 -12.01 15.19 -5.85
#